data_AF-A0A3A4TI17-F1
#
_entry.id   AF-A0A3A4TI17-F1
#
_cell.length_a   1.000
_cell.length_b   1.000
_cell.length_c   1.000
_cell.angle_alpha   90.00
_cell.angle_beta   90.00
_cell.angle_gamma   90.00
#
_symmetry.space_group_name_H-M   'P 1'
#
loop_
_entity.id
_entity.type
_entity.pdbx_description
1 polymer ?
#
loop_
_entity_poly.entity_id
_entity_poly.type
_entity_poly.pdbx_seq_one_letter_code
_entity_poly.pdbx_strand_id
1 'polypeptide(L)'
;MMAKKKTFEESMKQLEQIVEDLEDGDLPLEDALKKFEDGVLLSKFCFQKLDETEKKVSLLLKGPGGQIQETPFLSTGENLKEER
;
A
#
# COMPACT_ATOMS: atom_id res chain seq x y z
N MET A 1 9.66 -3.49 -27.25
CA MET A 1 9.53 -2.47 -26.20
C MET A 1 9.26 -3.19 -24.89
N MET A 2 10.07 -2.99 -23.85
CA MET A 2 9.86 -3.61 -22.53
C MET A 2 8.73 -2.87 -21.81
N ALA A 3 7.69 -3.59 -21.39
CA ALA A 3 6.67 -3.06 -20.50
C ALA A 3 7.35 -2.60 -19.20
N LYS A 4 7.34 -1.28 -18.95
CA LYS A 4 7.91 -0.70 -17.74
C LYS A 4 7.06 -1.16 -16.56
N LYS A 5 7.57 -2.11 -15.78
CA LYS A 5 6.90 -2.63 -14.59
C LYS A 5 6.81 -1.47 -13.59
N LYS A 6 5.60 -1.04 -13.21
CA LYS A 6 5.40 0.03 -12.23
C LYS A 6 6.15 -0.31 -10.94
N THR A 7 6.97 0.61 -10.43
CA THR A 7 7.62 0.43 -9.13
C THR A 7 6.68 0.79 -7.97
N PHE A 8 7.08 0.44 -6.75
CA PHE A 8 6.33 0.83 -5.55
C PHE A 8 6.25 2.36 -5.44
N GLU A 9 7.39 3.03 -5.61
CA GLU A 9 7.54 4.48 -5.51
C GLU A 9 6.74 5.21 -6.59
N GLU A 10 6.77 4.71 -7.84
CA GLU A 10 5.93 5.25 -8.92
C GLU A 10 4.43 5.10 -8.62
N SER A 11 4.03 3.99 -8.00
CA SER A 11 2.62 3.71 -7.66
C SER A 11 2.15 4.54 -6.47
N MET A 12 3.00 4.72 -5.46
CA MET A 12 2.72 5.60 -4.31
C MET A 12 2.57 7.05 -4.76
N LYS A 13 3.46 7.55 -5.62
CA LYS A 13 3.33 8.92 -6.16
C LYS A 13 2.04 9.12 -6.95
N GLN A 14 1.60 8.11 -7.70
CA GLN A 14 0.32 8.18 -8.42
C GLN A 14 -0.87 8.17 -7.48
N LEU A 15 -0.81 7.39 -6.39
CA LEU A 15 -1.85 7.36 -5.37
C LEU A 15 -1.96 8.71 -4.64
N GLU A 16 -0.83 9.33 -4.29
CA GLU A 16 -0.79 10.67 -3.68
C GLU A 16 -1.46 11.71 -4.60
N GLN A 17 -1.14 11.70 -5.90
CA GLN A 17 -1.77 12.60 -6.85
C GLN A 17 -3.29 12.38 -6.95
N ILE A 18 -3.73 11.12 -6.98
CA ILE A 18 -5.15 10.81 -7.01
C ILE A 18 -5.87 11.35 -5.77
N VAL A 19 -5.26 11.22 -4.59
CA VAL A 19 -5.82 11.76 -3.34
C VAL A 19 -5.92 13.28 -3.41
N GLU A 20 -4.84 13.97 -3.79
CA GLU A 20 -4.83 15.43 -3.97
C GLU A 20 -5.93 15.88 -4.94
N ASP A 21 -6.03 15.24 -6.10
CA ASP A 21 -7.02 15.58 -7.11
C ASP A 21 -8.47 15.35 -6.64
N LEU A 22 -8.70 14.35 -5.78
CA LEU A 22 -10.01 14.07 -5.19
C LEU A 22 -10.36 15.04 -4.06
N GLU A 23 -9.37 15.48 -3.29
CA GLU A 23 -9.51 16.46 -2.22
C GLU A 23 -9.79 17.88 -2.75
N ASP A 24 -9.21 18.23 -3.90
CA ASP A 24 -9.45 19.52 -4.57
C ASP A 24 -10.92 19.72 -4.98
N GLY A 25 -11.66 18.63 -5.26
CA GLY A 25 -13.11 18.66 -5.47
C GLY A 25 -13.60 19.29 -6.78
N ASP A 26 -12.70 19.74 -7.66
CA ASP A 26 -13.01 20.36 -8.95
C ASP A 26 -13.24 19.35 -10.10
N LEU A 27 -13.31 18.05 -9.79
CA LEU A 27 -13.50 17.00 -10.78
C LEU A 27 -14.98 16.73 -11.07
N PRO A 28 -15.36 16.53 -12.34
CA PRO A 28 -16.65 15.93 -12.68
C PRO A 28 -16.84 14.58 -11.97
N LEU A 29 -18.08 14.26 -11.61
CA LEU A 29 -18.41 13.03 -10.86
C LEU A 29 -17.86 11.75 -11.52
N GLU A 30 -17.96 11.66 -12.85
CA GLU A 30 -17.47 10.50 -13.61
C GLU A 30 -15.95 10.35 -13.50
N ASP A 31 -15.20 11.46 -13.54
CA ASP A 31 -13.76 11.48 -13.40
C ASP A 31 -13.33 11.19 -11.96
N ALA A 32 -14.07 11.71 -10.98
CA ALA A 32 -13.85 11.42 -9.56
C ALA A 32 -14.04 9.93 -9.25
N LEU A 33 -15.09 9.30 -9.79
CA LEU A 33 -15.31 7.86 -9.66
C LEU A 33 -14.17 7.05 -10.26
N LYS A 34 -13.71 7.43 -11.46
CA LYS A 34 -12.59 6.76 -12.11
C LYS A 34 -11.29 6.88 -11.31
N LYS A 35 -10.97 8.09 -10.82
CA LYS A 35 -9.79 8.30 -9.96
C LYS A 35 -9.87 7.51 -8.66
N PHE A 36 -11.06 7.42 -8.07
CA PHE A 36 -11.27 6.59 -6.89
C PHE A 36 -11.00 5.11 -7.16
N GLU A 37 -11.53 4.55 -8.25
CA GLU A 37 -11.26 3.16 -8.67
C GLU A 37 -9.76 2.92 -8.89
N ASP A 38 -9.09 3.81 -9.61
CA ASP A 38 -7.65 3.75 -9.85
C ASP A 38 -6.85 3.82 -8.54
N GLY A 39 -7.27 4.69 -7.60
CA GLY A 39 -6.67 4.83 -6.27
C GLY A 39 -6.80 3.56 -5.42
N VAL A 40 -7.97 2.91 -5.44
CA VAL A 40 -8.18 1.62 -4.74
C VAL A 40 -7.27 0.54 -5.30
N LEU A 41 -7.13 0.45 -6.63
CA LEU A 41 -6.25 -0.52 -7.28
C LEU A 41 -4.77 -0.27 -6.95
N LEU A 42 -4.33 1.00 -6.96
CA LEU A 42 -2.96 1.38 -6.60
C LEU A 42 -2.67 1.09 -5.13
N SER A 43 -3.58 1.42 -4.22
CA SER A 43 -3.46 1.13 -2.79
C SER A 43 -3.27 -0.37 -2.55
N LYS A 44 -4.10 -1.21 -3.20
CA LYS A 44 -3.97 -2.67 -3.12
C LYS A 44 -2.62 -3.17 -3.65
N PHE A 45 -2.15 -2.61 -4.77
CA PHE A 45 -0.83 -2.94 -5.32
C PHE A 45 0.30 -2.61 -4.35
N CYS A 46 0.28 -1.41 -3.77
CA CYS A 46 1.28 -0.97 -2.80
C CYS A 46 1.30 -1.87 -1.56
N PHE A 47 0.13 -2.21 -1.02
CA PHE A 47 0.00 -3.13 0.11
C PHE A 47 0.58 -4.51 -0.21
N GLN A 48 0.22 -5.10 -1.34
CA GLN A 48 0.76 -6.39 -1.77
C GLN A 48 2.28 -6.35 -1.91
N LYS A 49 2.83 -5.22 -2.37
CA LYS A 49 4.27 -5.10 -2.53
C LYS A 49 5.01 -5.06 -1.20
N LEU A 50 4.44 -4.41 -0.19
CA LEU A 50 4.96 -4.39 1.17
C LEU A 50 4.90 -5.78 1.80
N ASP A 51 3.75 -6.47 1.71
CA ASP A 51 3.56 -7.84 2.21
C ASP A 51 4.56 -8.84 1.59
N GLU A 52 4.76 -8.78 0.26
CA GLU A 52 5.78 -9.57 -0.42
C GLU A 52 7.20 -9.31 0.12
N THR A 53 7.48 -8.05 0.45
CA THR A 53 8.81 -7.62 0.91
C THR A 53 9.04 -8.04 2.35
N GLU A 54 8.04 -7.88 3.21
CA GLU A 54 8.05 -8.35 4.60
C GLU A 54 8.31 -9.85 4.67
N LYS A 55 7.60 -10.65 3.87
CA LYS A 55 7.81 -12.11 3.78
C LYS A 55 9.24 -12.47 3.39
N LYS A 56 9.84 -11.75 2.44
CA LYS A 56 11.23 -11.98 2.03
C LYS A 56 12.21 -11.64 3.15
N VAL A 57 11.99 -10.53 3.86
CA VAL A 57 12.82 -10.15 5.01
C VAL A 57 12.71 -11.18 6.13
N SER A 58 11.49 -11.63 6.46
CA SER A 58 11.23 -12.71 7.43
C SER A 58 12.02 -13.98 7.07
N LEU A 59 12.00 -14.43 5.81
CA LEU A 59 12.78 -15.59 5.35
C LEU A 59 14.30 -15.41 5.48
N LEU A 60 14.83 -14.20 5.26
CA LEU A 60 16.26 -13.91 5.41
C LEU A 60 16.70 -13.89 6.88
N LEU A 61 15.82 -13.45 7.79
CA LEU A 61 16.09 -13.45 9.23
C LEU A 61 16.03 -14.87 9.83
N LYS A 62 15.44 -15.84 9.12
CA LYS A 62 15.36 -17.28 9.44
C LYS A 62 16.71 -18.04 9.32
N GLY A 63 17.83 -17.38 9.60
CA GLY A 63 19.18 -17.98 9.70
C GLY A 63 19.29 -19.03 10.82
N PRO A 64 20.43 -19.73 10.96
CA PRO A 64 20.58 -21.02 11.68
C PRO A 64 20.37 -20.93 13.20
N GLY A 65 19.12 -20.72 13.60
CA GLY A 65 18.63 -20.46 14.96
C GLY A 65 17.11 -20.32 15.06
N GLY A 66 16.41 -20.13 13.92
CA GLY A 66 15.04 -20.62 13.71
C GLY A 66 13.88 -19.89 14.41
N GLN A 67 14.11 -18.84 15.20
CA GLN A 67 13.02 -18.11 15.85
C GLN A 67 12.70 -16.80 15.12
N ILE A 68 11.53 -16.76 14.46
CA ILE A 68 10.95 -15.51 13.96
C ILE A 68 9.92 -15.02 14.96
N GLN A 69 10.05 -13.75 15.36
CA GLN A 69 8.93 -13.00 15.91
C GLN A 69 8.31 -12.21 14.76
N GLU A 70 7.17 -12.69 14.25
CA GLU A 70 6.38 -11.95 13.26
C GLU A 70 5.46 -11.00 14.03
N THR A 71 5.79 -9.71 14.05
CA THR A 71 4.83 -8.67 14.40
C THR A 71 4.25 -8.12 13.10
N PRO A 72 2.96 -8.35 12.81
CA PRO A 72 2.31 -7.78 11.64
C PRO A 72 2.52 -6.26 11.61
N PHE A 73 2.80 -5.70 10.43
CA PHE A 73 2.77 -4.26 10.25
C PHE A 73 1.33 -3.78 10.47
N LEU A 74 1.05 -3.23 11.65
CA LEU A 74 -0.26 -2.69 12.00
C LEU A 74 -0.59 -1.56 11.01
N SER A 75 -1.54 -1.78 10.10
CA SER A 75 -2.16 -0.69 9.35
C SER A 75 -2.86 0.20 10.39
N THR A 76 -2.35 1.41 10.60
CA THR A 76 -2.92 2.41 11.51
C THR A 76 -4.42 2.54 11.27
N GLY A 77 -5.22 1.93 12.16
CA GLY A 77 -6.68 1.86 12.04
C GLY A 77 -7.35 0.94 13.08
N GLU A 78 -6.65 -0.07 13.60
CA GLU A 78 -7.22 -1.02 14.57
C GLU A 78 -6.47 -1.06 15.92
N ASN A 79 -6.29 0.09 16.58
CA ASN A 79 -5.88 0.09 17.99
C ASN A 79 -6.57 1.16 18.86
N LEU A 80 -7.86 1.41 18.60
CA LEU A 80 -8.71 2.20 19.49
C LEU A 80 -9.66 1.32 20.34
N LYS A 81 -9.29 0.07 20.63
CA LYS A 81 -10.00 -0.72 21.65
C LYS A 81 -9.15 -0.89 22.91
N GLU A 82 -9.52 -0.06 23.89
CA GLU A 82 -9.49 -0.29 25.34
C GLU A 82 -8.15 -0.63 26.00
N GLU A 83 -7.61 0.36 26.72
CA GLU A 83 -7.25 0.16 28.14
C GLU A 83 -7.83 1.33 28.96
N ARG A 84 -8.96 1.04 29.64
CA ARG A 84 -9.60 1.73 30.79
C ARG A 84 -9.57 3.26 30.90
#